data_AF-A0A059IYG9-F1
#
_entry.id   AF-A0A059IYG9-F1
#
_cell.length_a   1.000
_cell.length_b   1.000
_cell.length_c   1.000
_cell.angle_alpha   90.00
_cell.angle_beta   90.00
_cell.angle_gamma   90.00
#
_symmetry.space_group_name_H-M   'P 1'
#
loop_
_entity.id
_entity.type
_entity.pdbx_description
1 polymer ?
#
loop_
_entity_poly.entity_id
_entity_poly.type
_entity_poly.pdbx_seq_one_letter_code
_entity_poly.pdbx_strand_id
1 'polypeptide(L)'
;MRYSLFFGAALAASVSTVSAEAGCQNDGGNWYCSAVDLITYSGFATSGTYNLVNSMSGGQCGSVRHEFSGKFGPLSEELSMHFRGPMNLYTLAVYNKGSGKPKRELKPSIHERRHGHSHQRFHEKRAIGDTVIATIDGQVVSWANKYGGGAPAPTPAPGAKDPQVKSSHGGGSKGGDKPKDSKPHAPVKAGPGQWGRVAFFNTDSQDAQGVSFLNNDGGWDAGVDQTFGAALKALGLDDSFFGISSKPNFPKDSTIPDGEEMIIMSDKKCENGDCGFTRPGAAAFHGFGGEEKIFLFRVSMPYTGTKGTTIYDPKDMPAIWLLNAKIPLTSQYPMNPDCSCWKSGCGEFDVLEVLAPGDGRCKSTYHTEQSKSGGSSYYFERPEEPVTVAVVFNGEDSTLYVKVLKDMEHFPETLSHEDIKKLCADNGKSNNFALAS
;
A
#
# COMPACT_ATOMS: atom_id res chain seq x y z
N MET A 1 -24.97 13.87 -11.96
CA MET A 1 -24.69 14.69 -10.75
C MET A 1 -23.44 14.10 -10.12
N ARG A 2 -22.29 14.79 -10.24
CA ARG A 2 -21.08 14.39 -9.50
C ARG A 2 -21.31 14.82 -8.06
N TYR A 3 -21.68 13.89 -7.20
CA TYR A 3 -21.67 14.14 -5.77
C TYR A 3 -20.20 14.34 -5.38
N SER A 4 -19.83 15.57 -5.05
CA SER A 4 -18.56 15.87 -4.38
C SER A 4 -18.62 15.23 -3.00
N LEU A 5 -18.28 13.94 -2.93
CA LEU A 5 -17.91 13.30 -1.68
C LEU A 5 -16.63 14.01 -1.24
N PHE A 6 -16.75 14.88 -0.24
CA PHE A 6 -15.60 15.38 0.49
C PHE A 6 -14.96 14.16 1.16
N PHE A 7 -14.00 13.56 0.48
CA PHE A 7 -13.17 12.49 1.05
C PHE A 7 -12.25 13.17 2.05
N GLY A 8 -12.70 13.19 3.30
CA GLY A 8 -11.87 13.62 4.41
C GLY A 8 -10.74 12.62 4.56
N ALA A 9 -9.53 13.02 4.19
CA ALA A 9 -8.32 12.38 4.71
C ALA A 9 -8.49 12.36 6.23
N ALA A 10 -8.42 11.16 6.81
CA ALA A 10 -8.30 11.03 8.25
C ALA A 10 -6.93 11.59 8.64
N LEU A 11 -6.84 12.90 8.83
CA LEU A 11 -5.69 13.52 9.48
C LEU A 11 -5.73 13.06 10.92
N ALA A 12 -4.95 12.03 11.22
CA ALA A 12 -4.77 11.57 12.57
C ALA A 12 -4.16 12.72 13.37
N ALA A 13 -4.85 13.16 14.43
CA ALA A 13 -4.29 14.16 15.32
C ALA A 13 -2.98 13.60 15.91
N SER A 14 -1.85 14.21 15.58
CA SER A 14 -0.56 13.77 16.09
C SER A 14 -0.56 13.90 17.62
N VAL A 15 -0.40 12.78 18.33
CA VAL A 15 -0.11 12.82 19.77
C VAL A 15 1.36 13.14 19.90
N SER A 16 1.69 14.43 19.77
CA SER A 16 3.03 14.91 20.04
C SER A 16 3.27 14.83 21.55
N THR A 17 3.93 13.77 22.04
CA THR A 17 4.32 13.67 23.44
C THR A 17 5.57 14.53 23.67
N VAL A 18 5.41 15.85 23.74
CA VAL A 18 6.52 16.72 24.17
C VAL A 18 6.00 17.67 25.24
N SER A 19 6.57 17.52 26.43
CA SER A 19 6.48 18.51 27.49
C SER A 19 7.12 19.78 26.96
N ALA A 20 6.54 20.96 27.18
CA ALA A 20 7.05 22.24 26.69
C ALA A 20 8.58 22.39 26.84
N GLU A 21 9.34 22.00 25.82
CA GLU A 21 10.79 22.19 25.76
C GLU A 21 11.07 23.61 25.32
N ALA A 22 12.09 24.24 25.89
CA ALA A 22 12.44 25.61 25.57
C ALA A 22 12.79 25.72 24.07
N GLY A 23 12.01 26.51 23.33
CA GLY A 23 12.22 26.76 21.90
C GLY A 23 11.25 26.04 20.96
N CYS A 24 10.36 25.18 21.46
CA CYS A 24 9.28 24.60 20.65
C CYS A 24 8.06 25.52 20.59
N GLN A 25 7.39 25.57 19.45
CA GLN A 25 6.19 26.37 19.19
C GLN A 25 4.97 25.46 18.99
N ASN A 26 3.83 25.87 19.53
CA ASN A 26 2.55 25.20 19.29
C ASN A 26 1.78 25.95 18.22
N ASP A 27 1.59 25.30 17.07
CA ASP A 27 0.83 25.84 15.96
C ASP A 27 -0.35 24.89 15.66
N GLY A 28 -1.56 25.35 15.97
CA GLY A 28 -2.79 24.59 15.69
C GLY A 28 -2.89 23.26 16.44
N GLY A 29 -2.27 23.14 17.62
CA GLY A 29 -2.27 21.91 18.42
C GLY A 29 -1.09 20.98 18.14
N ASN A 30 -0.25 21.28 17.15
CA ASN A 30 0.95 20.54 16.83
C ASN A 30 2.19 21.27 17.35
N TRP A 31 3.11 20.54 17.95
CA TRP A 31 4.36 21.09 18.46
C TRP A 31 5.49 20.95 17.44
N TYR A 32 6.21 22.05 17.22
CA TYR A 32 7.34 22.15 16.32
C TYR A 32 8.55 22.68 17.08
N CYS A 33 9.62 21.87 17.14
CA CYS A 33 10.88 22.24 17.79
C CYS A 33 11.89 22.74 16.75
N SER A 34 12.93 21.96 16.44
CA SER A 34 13.92 22.31 15.43
C SER A 34 13.85 21.40 14.21
N ALA A 35 14.30 21.93 13.07
CA ALA A 35 14.51 21.16 11.87
C ALA A 35 15.59 20.09 12.05
N VAL A 36 15.33 18.89 11.52
CA VAL A 36 16.25 17.74 11.53
C VAL A 36 16.34 17.12 10.15
N ASP A 37 17.44 16.40 9.90
CA ASP A 37 17.62 15.55 8.72
C ASP A 37 17.37 14.08 9.04
N LEU A 38 17.30 13.70 10.32
CA LEU A 38 17.08 12.33 10.80
C LEU A 38 16.16 12.29 12.02
N ILE A 39 15.15 11.43 11.99
CA ILE A 39 14.40 11.01 13.18
C ILE A 39 14.53 9.50 13.32
N THR A 40 14.78 9.05 14.55
CA THR A 40 14.81 7.62 14.90
C THR A 40 13.69 7.28 15.85
N TYR A 41 13.03 6.15 15.62
CA TYR A 41 11.96 5.61 16.46
C TYR A 41 12.43 4.30 17.10
N SER A 42 12.21 4.19 18.40
CA SER A 42 12.48 2.98 19.18
C SER A 42 11.35 2.73 20.19
N GLY A 43 11.40 1.61 20.92
CA GLY A 43 10.40 1.32 21.96
C GLY A 43 9.07 0.81 21.42
N PHE A 44 9.02 0.27 20.19
CA PHE A 44 7.82 -0.34 19.64
C PHE A 44 7.33 -1.49 20.53
N ALA A 45 6.00 -1.57 20.73
CA ALA A 45 5.38 -2.75 21.32
C ALA A 45 5.59 -3.94 20.37
N THR A 46 6.39 -4.93 20.79
CA THR A 46 6.82 -6.02 19.90
C THR A 46 5.78 -7.12 19.72
N SER A 47 4.72 -7.10 20.53
CA SER A 47 3.60 -8.04 20.43
C SER A 47 2.33 -7.39 20.95
N GLY A 48 1.20 -7.82 20.44
CA GLY A 48 -0.10 -7.32 20.85
C GLY A 48 -1.18 -7.82 19.93
N THR A 49 -2.33 -7.15 19.96
CA THR A 49 -3.46 -7.52 19.13
C THR A 49 -4.18 -6.32 18.56
N TYR A 50 -4.76 -6.48 17.38
CA TYR A 50 -5.72 -5.58 16.79
C TYR A 50 -6.87 -6.40 16.18
N ASN A 51 -7.93 -5.73 15.70
CA ASN A 51 -9.09 -6.40 15.10
C ASN A 51 -9.00 -6.36 13.58
N LEU A 52 -8.87 -7.52 12.94
CA LEU A 52 -8.93 -7.66 11.49
C LEU A 52 -10.39 -7.72 11.04
N VAL A 53 -10.75 -6.91 10.04
CA VAL A 53 -12.04 -7.06 9.36
C VAL A 53 -12.07 -8.43 8.68
N ASN A 54 -13.18 -9.16 8.81
CA ASN A 54 -13.36 -10.50 8.21
C ASN A 54 -14.64 -10.64 7.40
N SER A 55 -15.53 -9.66 7.44
CA SER A 55 -16.76 -9.62 6.65
C SER A 55 -17.25 -8.18 6.52
N MET A 56 -17.95 -7.89 5.42
CA MET A 56 -18.56 -6.60 5.11
C MET A 56 -19.96 -6.85 4.54
N SER A 57 -21.00 -6.31 5.19
CA SER A 57 -22.38 -6.38 4.69
C SER A 57 -23.22 -5.21 5.18
N GLY A 58 -23.90 -4.49 4.28
CA GLY A 58 -24.86 -3.44 4.63
C GLY A 58 -24.29 -2.32 5.49
N GLY A 59 -23.07 -1.85 5.20
CA GLY A 59 -22.37 -0.84 5.98
C GLY A 59 -21.81 -1.30 7.34
N GLN A 60 -21.94 -2.59 7.66
CA GLN A 60 -21.41 -3.19 8.88
C GLN A 60 -20.26 -4.16 8.59
N CYS A 61 -19.32 -4.24 9.52
CA CYS A 61 -18.14 -5.08 9.41
C CYS A 61 -18.03 -6.04 10.59
N GLY A 62 -17.77 -7.32 10.28
CA GLY A 62 -17.31 -8.28 11.27
C GLY A 62 -15.80 -8.15 11.44
N SER A 63 -15.30 -8.44 12.64
CA SER A 63 -13.88 -8.51 12.90
C SER A 63 -13.49 -9.72 13.74
N VAL A 64 -12.22 -10.10 13.64
CA VAL A 64 -11.58 -11.14 14.46
C VAL A 64 -10.33 -10.57 15.11
N ARG A 65 -10.07 -11.01 16.34
CA ARG A 65 -8.82 -10.69 17.04
C ARG A 65 -7.66 -11.28 16.24
N HIS A 66 -6.68 -10.44 15.94
CA HIS A 66 -5.44 -10.81 15.27
C HIS A 66 -4.26 -10.50 16.18
N GLU A 67 -3.34 -11.45 16.30
CA GLU A 67 -2.12 -11.29 17.07
C GLU A 67 -0.97 -10.90 16.16
N PHE A 68 -0.25 -9.84 16.52
CA PHE A 68 0.98 -9.46 15.84
C PHE A 68 2.18 -9.73 16.74
N SER A 69 3.31 -10.02 16.09
CA SER A 69 4.62 -10.13 16.73
C SER A 69 5.69 -9.65 15.76
N GLY A 70 6.59 -8.79 16.22
CA GLY A 70 7.72 -8.28 15.43
C GLY A 70 8.32 -7.03 16.05
N LYS A 71 9.59 -6.74 15.72
CA LYS A 71 10.36 -5.63 16.30
C LYS A 71 9.72 -4.25 16.12
N PHE A 72 8.89 -4.08 15.10
CA PHE A 72 8.25 -2.81 14.75
C PHE A 72 6.73 -2.87 14.96
N GLY A 73 6.28 -3.74 15.87
CA GLY A 73 4.87 -3.97 16.14
C GLY A 73 4.11 -4.36 14.86
N PRO A 74 2.89 -3.84 14.65
CA PRO A 74 2.11 -4.08 13.43
C PRO A 74 2.81 -3.63 12.13
N LEU A 75 3.77 -2.69 12.19
CA LEU A 75 4.52 -2.29 10.99
C LEU A 75 5.53 -3.36 10.52
N SER A 76 5.71 -4.43 11.29
CA SER A 76 6.48 -5.61 10.86
C SER A 76 5.75 -6.42 9.78
N GLU A 77 4.44 -6.24 9.66
CA GLU A 77 3.60 -6.86 8.63
C GLU A 77 3.78 -6.16 7.27
N GLU A 78 2.97 -6.56 6.28
CA GLU A 78 3.01 -5.94 4.96
C GLU A 78 2.56 -4.49 5.00
N LEU A 79 3.32 -3.59 4.37
CA LEU A 79 3.00 -2.17 4.29
C LEU A 79 2.62 -1.74 2.87
N SER A 80 1.68 -0.82 2.78
CA SER A 80 1.35 -0.07 1.57
C SER A 80 1.93 1.34 1.69
N MET A 81 2.36 1.91 0.56
CA MET A 81 2.93 3.26 0.50
C MET A 81 1.89 4.22 -0.05
N HIS A 82 1.78 5.39 0.54
CA HIS A 82 0.76 6.38 0.19
C HIS A 82 1.41 7.75 0.02
N PHE A 83 0.96 8.47 -0.99
CA PHE A 83 1.51 9.74 -1.39
C PHE A 83 0.37 10.71 -1.67
N ARG A 84 0.37 11.86 -1.00
CA ARG A 84 -0.57 12.96 -1.23
C ARG A 84 0.18 14.17 -1.78
N GLY A 85 -0.36 14.76 -2.83
CA GLY A 85 0.20 15.95 -3.45
C GLY A 85 -0.11 17.25 -2.70
N PRO A 86 0.57 18.35 -3.04
CA PRO A 86 1.41 18.53 -4.23
C PRO A 86 2.82 17.96 -4.06
N MET A 87 3.20 17.03 -4.94
CA MET A 87 4.47 16.31 -4.86
C MET A 87 4.97 15.94 -6.25
N ASN A 88 6.28 15.83 -6.42
CA ASN A 88 6.86 15.05 -7.52
C ASN A 88 7.47 13.78 -6.94
N LEU A 89 7.05 12.61 -7.41
CA LEU A 89 7.67 11.32 -7.09
C LEU A 89 8.51 10.85 -8.29
N TYR A 90 9.83 11.00 -8.19
CA TYR A 90 10.75 10.73 -9.30
C TYR A 90 11.22 9.28 -9.32
N THR A 91 11.55 8.73 -8.15
CA THR A 91 12.09 7.37 -8.05
C THR A 91 11.68 6.75 -6.73
N LEU A 92 11.39 5.45 -6.75
CA LEU A 92 11.09 4.67 -5.57
C LEU A 92 11.82 3.34 -5.61
N ALA A 93 12.30 2.87 -4.48
CA ALA A 93 12.80 1.51 -4.34
C ALA A 93 12.43 0.92 -2.97
N VAL A 94 12.13 -0.37 -2.98
CA VAL A 94 11.94 -1.16 -1.75
C VAL A 94 13.01 -2.22 -1.69
N TYR A 95 13.63 -2.42 -0.54
CA TYR A 95 14.64 -3.46 -0.32
C TYR A 95 14.29 -4.32 0.87
N ASN A 96 14.56 -5.61 0.74
CA ASN A 96 14.51 -6.55 1.87
C ASN A 96 15.91 -7.10 2.12
N LYS A 97 16.22 -7.39 3.39
CA LYS A 97 17.49 -8.03 3.74
C LYS A 97 17.56 -9.43 3.15
N GLY A 98 18.69 -9.75 2.54
CA GLY A 98 18.97 -11.07 2.00
C GLY A 98 18.97 -12.12 3.12
N SER A 99 18.21 -13.20 2.93
CA SER A 99 18.23 -14.32 3.87
C SER A 99 19.52 -15.11 3.70
N GLY A 100 20.23 -15.35 4.81
CA GLY A 100 21.44 -16.16 4.80
C GLY A 100 21.12 -17.64 4.53
N LYS A 101 21.54 -18.15 3.36
CA LYS A 101 21.26 -19.48 2.78
C LYS A 101 19.76 -19.82 2.76
N PRO A 102 19.16 -20.15 1.60
CA PRO A 102 17.83 -20.75 1.63
C PRO A 102 17.89 -21.99 2.51
N LYS A 103 16.97 -22.12 3.47
CA LYS A 103 16.73 -23.39 4.15
C LYS A 103 16.60 -24.39 3.01
N ARG A 104 17.60 -25.28 2.87
CA ARG A 104 17.66 -26.27 1.79
C ARG A 104 16.28 -26.90 1.79
N GLU A 105 15.52 -26.76 0.71
CA GLU A 105 14.38 -27.64 0.52
C GLU A 105 14.96 -29.03 0.71
N LEU A 106 14.59 -29.68 1.80
CA LEU A 106 14.93 -31.07 2.02
C LEU A 106 14.25 -31.77 0.86
N LYS A 107 15.01 -31.98 -0.22
CA LYS A 107 14.63 -32.99 -1.21
C LYS A 107 14.36 -34.22 -0.36
N PRO A 108 13.14 -34.80 -0.41
CA PRO A 108 12.84 -35.98 0.36
C PRO A 108 13.94 -37.00 0.08
N SER A 109 14.46 -37.58 1.16
CA SER A 109 15.57 -38.51 1.06
C SER A 109 15.20 -39.63 0.09
N ILE A 110 16.18 -40.20 -0.61
CA ILE A 110 15.99 -41.28 -1.58
C ILE A 110 15.26 -42.49 -0.95
N HIS A 111 15.17 -42.55 0.38
CA HIS A 111 14.48 -43.58 1.13
C HIS A 111 12.94 -43.44 1.21
N GLU A 112 12.37 -42.32 0.77
CA GLU A 112 10.90 -42.12 0.69
C GLU A 112 10.29 -42.56 -0.66
N ARG A 113 11.10 -43.05 -1.60
CA ARG A 113 10.65 -43.57 -2.91
C ARG A 113 10.28 -45.05 -2.90
N ARG A 114 9.79 -45.58 -1.78
CA ARG A 114 9.07 -46.85 -1.76
C ARG A 114 7.76 -46.60 -1.04
N HIS A 115 6.78 -46.08 -1.77
CA HIS A 115 5.33 -46.35 -1.69
C HIS A 115 4.63 -45.29 -2.56
N GLY A 116 4.87 -45.35 -3.88
CA GLY A 116 4.17 -44.53 -4.87
C GLY A 116 3.30 -45.40 -5.75
N HIS A 117 2.05 -45.63 -5.33
CA HIS A 117 1.02 -46.05 -6.28
C HIS A 117 0.61 -44.83 -7.11
N SER A 118 0.77 -44.99 -8.41
CA SER A 118 0.35 -44.09 -9.48
C SER A 118 -1.10 -43.64 -9.32
N HIS A 119 -1.34 -42.33 -9.31
CA HIS A 119 -2.57 -41.74 -9.84
C HIS A 119 -2.25 -40.46 -10.59
N GLN A 120 -1.90 -40.64 -11.86
CA GLN A 120 -2.03 -39.65 -12.92
C GLN A 120 -3.52 -39.26 -12.99
N ARG A 121 -3.91 -38.12 -12.41
CA ARG A 121 -5.25 -37.56 -12.62
C ARG A 121 -5.27 -36.86 -13.97
N PHE A 122 -5.61 -37.62 -15.01
CA PHE A 122 -6.19 -37.05 -16.23
C PHE A 122 -7.56 -36.46 -15.88
N HIS A 123 -7.83 -35.23 -16.34
CA HIS A 123 -9.18 -34.70 -16.40
C HIS A 123 -9.95 -35.45 -17.50
N GLU A 124 -10.59 -36.56 -17.17
CA GLU A 124 -11.57 -37.20 -18.04
C GLU A 124 -12.90 -36.44 -17.95
N LYS A 125 -13.34 -35.91 -19.09
CA LYS A 125 -14.71 -35.43 -19.28
C LYS A 125 -15.64 -36.65 -19.28
N ARG A 126 -16.65 -36.68 -18.40
CA ARG A 126 -17.62 -37.78 -18.31
C ARG A 126 -18.41 -37.89 -19.61
N ALA A 127 -18.52 -39.09 -20.15
CA ALA A 127 -19.24 -39.35 -21.39
C ALA A 127 -20.75 -39.50 -21.15
N ILE A 128 -21.54 -39.35 -22.22
CA ILE A 128 -22.96 -39.72 -22.23
C ILE A 128 -23.04 -41.24 -22.06
N GLY A 129 -23.79 -41.71 -21.05
CA GLY A 129 -23.90 -43.12 -20.67
C GLY A 129 -23.25 -43.47 -19.33
N ASP A 130 -22.39 -42.60 -18.78
CA ASP A 130 -21.73 -42.86 -17.49
C ASP A 130 -22.72 -42.84 -16.31
N THR A 131 -22.55 -43.75 -15.35
CA THR A 131 -23.36 -43.75 -14.12
C THR A 131 -22.95 -42.61 -13.21
N VAL A 132 -23.88 -41.69 -12.94
CA VAL A 132 -23.73 -40.60 -11.97
C VAL A 132 -24.28 -41.07 -10.64
N ILE A 133 -23.50 -40.91 -9.57
CA ILE A 133 -23.94 -41.14 -8.19
C ILE A 133 -23.92 -39.78 -7.48
N ALA A 134 -25.03 -39.41 -6.84
CA ALA A 134 -25.14 -38.18 -6.08
C ALA A 134 -25.93 -38.40 -4.79
N THR A 135 -25.65 -37.61 -3.76
CA THR A 135 -26.47 -37.57 -2.55
C THR A 135 -27.44 -36.41 -2.67
N ILE A 136 -28.74 -36.69 -2.68
CA ILE A 136 -29.81 -35.69 -2.74
C ILE A 136 -30.70 -35.94 -1.52
N ASP A 137 -30.95 -34.90 -0.73
CA ASP A 137 -31.73 -34.98 0.52
C ASP A 137 -31.28 -36.08 1.49
N GLY A 138 -29.95 -36.32 1.55
CA GLY A 138 -29.34 -37.32 2.43
C GLY A 138 -29.40 -38.77 1.92
N GLN A 139 -29.98 -39.04 0.74
CA GLN A 139 -30.00 -40.35 0.11
C GLN A 139 -29.07 -40.43 -1.11
N VAL A 140 -28.33 -41.53 -1.22
CA VAL A 140 -27.46 -41.81 -2.36
C VAL A 140 -28.31 -42.38 -3.50
N VAL A 141 -28.37 -41.67 -4.62
CA VAL A 141 -29.10 -42.07 -5.83
C VAL A 141 -28.14 -42.15 -7.03
N SER A 142 -28.44 -43.06 -7.97
CA SER A 142 -27.63 -43.26 -9.18
C SER A 142 -28.45 -43.33 -10.46
N TRP A 143 -27.99 -42.67 -11.54
CA TRP A 143 -28.62 -42.72 -12.86
C TRP A 143 -27.60 -42.59 -14.00
N ALA A 144 -27.99 -42.95 -15.23
CA ALA A 144 -27.13 -42.79 -16.41
C ALA A 144 -27.12 -41.33 -16.91
N ASN A 145 -25.92 -40.76 -17.13
CA ASN A 145 -25.73 -39.41 -17.67
C ASN A 145 -26.25 -39.31 -19.11
N LYS A 146 -27.26 -38.49 -19.34
CA LYS A 146 -27.81 -38.20 -20.69
C LYS A 146 -27.38 -36.84 -21.24
N TYR A 147 -26.55 -36.09 -20.52
CA TYR A 147 -26.21 -34.71 -20.85
C TYR A 147 -24.88 -34.60 -21.60
N GLY A 148 -24.94 -34.20 -22.87
CA GLY A 148 -23.79 -34.09 -23.77
C GLY A 148 -23.08 -32.73 -23.82
N GLY A 149 -23.42 -31.78 -22.94
CA GLY A 149 -22.70 -30.51 -22.82
C GLY A 149 -22.80 -29.60 -24.05
N GLY A 150 -23.98 -29.04 -24.32
CA GLY A 150 -24.18 -27.96 -25.27
C GLY A 150 -25.18 -26.93 -24.74
N ALA A 151 -24.76 -25.68 -24.61
CA ALA A 151 -25.67 -24.55 -24.36
C ALA A 151 -26.29 -24.11 -25.71
N PRO A 152 -27.60 -23.84 -25.79
CA PRO A 152 -28.21 -23.29 -27.00
C PRO A 152 -27.74 -21.85 -27.25
N ALA A 153 -27.49 -21.53 -28.52
CA ALA A 153 -27.09 -20.19 -28.97
C ALA A 153 -28.20 -19.16 -28.70
N PRO A 154 -27.89 -17.94 -28.22
CA PRO A 154 -28.88 -16.90 -28.07
C PRO A 154 -29.30 -16.33 -29.43
N THR A 155 -30.61 -16.23 -29.63
CA THR A 155 -31.28 -15.61 -30.77
C THR A 155 -31.14 -14.08 -30.70
N PRO A 156 -30.88 -13.34 -31.81
CA PRO A 156 -30.82 -11.88 -31.78
C PRO A 156 -32.23 -11.26 -31.78
N ALA A 157 -32.43 -10.22 -30.97
CA ALA A 157 -33.64 -9.39 -30.94
C ALA A 157 -33.26 -7.89 -30.94
N PRO A 158 -34.14 -7.00 -31.43
CA PRO A 158 -33.77 -5.84 -32.27
C PRO A 158 -33.43 -4.56 -31.51
N GLY A 159 -32.71 -3.68 -32.21
CA GLY A 159 -32.14 -2.44 -31.71
C GLY A 159 -33.12 -1.43 -31.11
N ALA A 160 -32.63 -0.74 -30.09
CA ALA A 160 -33.15 0.52 -29.59
C ALA A 160 -31.98 1.50 -29.44
N LYS A 161 -32.23 2.74 -29.85
CA LYS A 161 -31.28 3.81 -30.11
C LYS A 161 -30.70 4.37 -28.81
N ASP A 162 -29.37 4.46 -28.73
CA ASP A 162 -28.67 5.23 -27.71
C ASP A 162 -28.63 6.72 -28.14
N PRO A 163 -28.95 7.68 -27.26
CA PRO A 163 -28.81 9.10 -27.58
C PRO A 163 -27.32 9.50 -27.56
N GLN A 164 -26.81 9.86 -28.73
CA GLN A 164 -25.58 10.61 -28.90
C GLN A 164 -25.65 11.94 -28.14
N VAL A 165 -24.86 12.09 -27.08
CA VAL A 165 -24.42 13.41 -26.62
C VAL A 165 -23.02 13.66 -27.20
N LYS A 166 -22.98 14.51 -28.21
CA LYS A 166 -21.73 15.05 -28.77
C LYS A 166 -21.09 15.98 -27.75
N SER A 167 -19.88 15.67 -27.29
CA SER A 167 -18.97 16.67 -26.73
C SER A 167 -17.85 16.93 -27.74
N SER A 168 -17.65 18.21 -28.01
CA SER A 168 -16.77 18.79 -29.02
C SER A 168 -15.29 18.50 -28.75
N HIS A 169 -14.59 18.19 -29.84
CA HIS A 169 -13.15 17.99 -29.89
C HIS A 169 -12.37 19.26 -29.55
N GLY A 170 -11.36 19.14 -28.70
CA GLY A 170 -10.25 20.07 -28.57
C GLY A 170 -8.98 19.31 -28.16
N GLY A 171 -8.01 19.21 -29.08
CA GLY A 171 -6.59 18.89 -28.84
C GLY A 171 -6.27 17.59 -28.08
N GLY A 172 -6.25 16.45 -28.79
CA GLY A 172 -5.86 15.17 -28.20
C GLY A 172 -4.37 15.09 -27.86
N SER A 173 -4.07 14.72 -26.62
CA SER A 173 -2.78 14.15 -26.23
C SER A 173 -2.94 12.64 -26.13
N LYS A 174 -2.18 11.88 -26.92
CA LYS A 174 -2.25 10.42 -26.93
C LYS A 174 -1.51 9.89 -25.72
N GLY A 175 -2.17 9.04 -24.93
CA GLY A 175 -1.51 8.28 -23.89
C GLY A 175 -0.32 7.49 -24.47
N GLY A 176 0.85 7.65 -23.88
CA GLY A 176 2.06 6.87 -24.19
C GLY A 176 1.82 5.36 -24.14
N ASP A 177 2.60 4.65 -24.94
CA ASP A 177 2.50 3.22 -25.17
C ASP A 177 2.62 2.40 -23.89
N LYS A 178 1.98 1.22 -23.94
CA LYS A 178 2.00 0.17 -22.94
C LYS A 178 3.45 -0.11 -22.50
N PRO A 179 3.79 -0.14 -21.20
CA PRO A 179 4.98 -0.86 -20.76
C PRO A 179 4.91 -2.27 -21.36
N LYS A 180 6.02 -2.77 -21.94
CA LYS A 180 6.10 -4.16 -22.44
C LYS A 180 5.51 -5.08 -21.36
N ASP A 181 4.60 -5.99 -21.74
CA ASP A 181 3.98 -6.94 -20.80
C ASP A 181 5.07 -7.60 -19.93
N SER A 182 5.27 -7.05 -18.73
CA SER A 182 6.32 -7.50 -17.84
C SER A 182 5.78 -8.73 -17.15
N LYS A 183 6.39 -9.88 -17.40
CA LYS A 183 6.37 -10.94 -16.38
C LYS A 183 6.75 -10.29 -15.03
N PRO A 184 6.13 -10.69 -13.91
CA PRO A 184 6.48 -10.16 -12.60
C PRO A 184 8.00 -10.16 -12.44
N HIS A 185 8.56 -8.99 -12.16
CA HIS A 185 10.01 -8.89 -12.01
C HIS A 185 10.39 -9.69 -10.76
N ALA A 186 11.25 -10.69 -10.91
CA ALA A 186 11.66 -11.50 -9.79
C ALA A 186 12.45 -10.62 -8.80
N PRO A 187 12.10 -10.58 -7.51
CA PRO A 187 12.84 -9.81 -6.52
C PRO A 187 14.34 -10.16 -6.54
N VAL A 188 15.20 -9.16 -6.40
CA VAL A 188 16.66 -9.38 -6.35
C VAL A 188 16.97 -10.21 -5.11
N LYS A 189 17.48 -11.43 -5.33
CA LYS A 189 17.93 -12.31 -4.25
C LYS A 189 19.31 -11.90 -3.78
N ALA A 190 19.35 -10.99 -2.81
CA ALA A 190 20.60 -10.60 -2.17
C ALA A 190 21.18 -11.73 -1.30
N GLY A 191 22.51 -11.83 -1.28
CA GLY A 191 23.23 -12.74 -0.39
C GLY A 191 23.14 -12.31 1.08
N PRO A 192 23.60 -13.16 2.03
CA PRO A 192 23.65 -12.80 3.43
C PRO A 192 24.37 -11.47 3.66
N GLY A 193 23.78 -10.57 4.45
CA GLY A 193 24.36 -9.26 4.78
C GLY A 193 24.25 -8.21 3.68
N GLN A 194 23.58 -8.52 2.56
CA GLN A 194 23.22 -7.59 1.50
C GLN A 194 21.70 -7.39 1.50
N TRP A 195 21.24 -6.26 0.98
CA TRP A 195 19.82 -5.96 0.82
C TRP A 195 19.47 -5.94 -0.65
N GLY A 196 18.42 -6.68 -1.04
CA GLY A 196 18.02 -6.84 -2.44
C GLY A 196 16.78 -6.02 -2.74
N ARG A 197 16.81 -5.30 -3.87
CA ARG A 197 15.68 -4.51 -4.34
C ARG A 197 14.54 -5.44 -4.75
N VAL A 198 13.37 -5.26 -4.14
CA VAL A 198 12.16 -6.05 -4.40
C VAL A 198 11.11 -5.29 -5.20
N ALA A 199 11.22 -3.96 -5.23
CA ALA A 199 10.41 -3.09 -6.07
C ALA A 199 11.21 -1.86 -6.49
N PHE A 200 10.92 -1.36 -7.68
CA PHE A 200 11.54 -0.19 -8.28
C PHE A 200 10.56 0.56 -9.15
N PHE A 201 10.64 1.89 -9.13
CA PHE A 201 9.93 2.78 -10.02
C PHE A 201 10.83 3.97 -10.33
N ASN A 202 10.90 4.38 -11.60
CA ASN A 202 11.56 5.60 -12.03
C ASN A 202 10.78 6.24 -13.19
N THR A 203 10.38 7.49 -13.03
CA THR A 203 9.58 8.24 -14.01
C THR A 203 10.35 8.52 -15.29
N ASP A 204 11.62 8.91 -15.17
CA ASP A 204 12.44 9.38 -16.29
C ASP A 204 12.77 8.23 -17.26
N SER A 205 13.13 7.07 -16.72
CA SER A 205 13.40 5.86 -17.51
C SER A 205 12.16 5.05 -17.86
N GLN A 206 10.99 5.46 -17.35
CA GLN A 206 9.72 4.73 -17.44
C GLN A 206 9.84 3.25 -17.03
N ASP A 207 10.54 2.99 -15.92
CA ASP A 207 10.76 1.64 -15.40
C ASP A 207 9.92 1.42 -14.15
N ALA A 208 9.19 0.30 -14.10
CA ALA A 208 8.42 -0.14 -12.94
C ALA A 208 8.53 -1.66 -12.81
N GLN A 209 8.94 -2.10 -11.62
CA GLN A 209 9.21 -3.48 -11.28
C GLN A 209 8.67 -3.76 -9.88
N GLY A 210 7.89 -4.83 -9.70
CA GLY A 210 7.43 -5.21 -8.37
C GLY A 210 6.39 -4.26 -7.75
N VAL A 211 5.80 -3.34 -8.52
CA VAL A 211 4.87 -2.31 -8.04
C VAL A 211 3.53 -2.34 -8.79
N SER A 212 2.46 -1.98 -8.09
CA SER A 212 1.16 -1.62 -8.65
C SER A 212 0.73 -0.24 -8.16
N PHE A 213 0.20 0.56 -9.07
CA PHE A 213 -0.29 1.90 -8.80
C PHE A 213 -1.81 1.88 -8.62
N LEU A 214 -2.26 2.38 -7.49
CA LEU A 214 -3.65 2.38 -7.05
C LEU A 214 -4.06 3.79 -6.59
N ASN A 215 -5.36 4.00 -6.44
CA ASN A 215 -5.95 5.11 -5.69
C ASN A 215 -7.12 4.58 -4.85
N ASN A 216 -7.65 5.45 -3.99
CA ASN A 216 -8.82 5.16 -3.17
C ASN A 216 -10.09 5.79 -3.76
N ASP A 217 -10.35 5.58 -5.06
CA ASP A 217 -11.50 6.15 -5.78
C ASP A 217 -12.49 5.09 -6.30
N GLY A 218 -12.28 3.81 -6.00
CA GLY A 218 -13.04 2.67 -6.54
C GLY A 218 -14.51 2.58 -6.10
N GLY A 219 -15.08 3.61 -5.47
CA GLY A 219 -16.45 3.60 -4.96
C GLY A 219 -17.53 3.33 -6.02
N TRP A 220 -17.26 3.57 -7.30
CA TRP A 220 -18.25 3.46 -8.38
C TRP A 220 -18.15 2.18 -9.20
N ASP A 221 -17.26 1.25 -8.84
CA ASP A 221 -17.05 0.03 -9.58
C ASP A 221 -18.13 -1.04 -9.33
N ALA A 222 -18.33 -1.89 -10.35
CA ALA A 222 -19.23 -3.02 -10.24
C ALA A 222 -18.80 -3.96 -9.09
N GLY A 223 -19.73 -4.23 -8.18
CA GLY A 223 -19.51 -5.11 -7.03
C GLY A 223 -18.94 -4.43 -5.78
N VAL A 224 -18.69 -3.11 -5.83
CA VAL A 224 -18.30 -2.33 -4.65
C VAL A 224 -19.54 -1.74 -3.96
N ASP A 225 -19.72 -2.07 -2.68
CA ASP A 225 -20.75 -1.46 -1.84
C ASP A 225 -20.23 -0.12 -1.26
N GLN A 226 -20.84 0.99 -1.68
CA GLN A 226 -20.43 2.35 -1.29
C GLN A 226 -20.64 2.69 0.19
N THR A 227 -21.44 1.91 0.91
CA THR A 227 -21.65 2.13 2.35
C THR A 227 -20.35 2.00 3.16
N PHE A 228 -19.32 1.39 2.59
CA PHE A 228 -17.99 1.24 3.18
C PHE A 228 -16.97 2.32 2.77
N GLY A 229 -17.42 3.40 2.11
CA GLY A 229 -16.55 4.48 1.63
C GLY A 229 -15.88 4.12 0.29
N ALA A 230 -14.80 4.80 -0.07
CA ALA A 230 -14.08 4.49 -1.29
C ALA A 230 -13.22 3.22 -1.15
N ALA A 231 -13.00 2.53 -2.26
CA ALA A 231 -12.28 1.26 -2.33
C ALA A 231 -10.97 1.42 -3.12
N LEU A 232 -9.99 0.56 -2.83
CA LEU A 232 -8.80 0.46 -3.66
C LEU A 232 -9.15 0.14 -5.12
N LYS A 233 -8.51 0.86 -6.03
CA LYS A 233 -8.65 0.65 -7.46
C LYS A 233 -7.35 0.93 -8.19
N ALA A 234 -7.15 0.27 -9.34
CA ALA A 234 -6.03 0.58 -10.21
C ALA A 234 -6.10 2.04 -10.70
N LEU A 235 -4.99 2.75 -10.53
CA LEU A 235 -4.89 4.16 -10.87
C LEU A 235 -5.19 4.34 -12.36
N GLY A 236 -6.18 5.17 -12.68
CA GLY A 236 -6.47 5.61 -14.03
C GLY A 236 -5.67 6.85 -14.37
N LEU A 237 -4.82 6.77 -15.39
CA LEU A 237 -4.13 7.94 -15.91
C LEU A 237 -4.87 8.41 -17.16
N ASP A 238 -6.00 9.07 -16.96
CA ASP A 238 -6.67 9.84 -17.99
C ASP A 238 -6.24 11.32 -17.94
N ASP A 239 -6.85 12.18 -18.77
CA ASP A 239 -6.50 13.61 -18.88
C ASP A 239 -6.70 14.40 -17.56
N SER A 240 -7.32 13.81 -16.53
CA SER A 240 -7.46 14.40 -15.19
C SER A 240 -6.45 13.88 -14.15
N PHE A 241 -5.49 13.05 -14.58
CA PHE A 241 -4.38 12.51 -13.79
C PHE A 241 -4.78 11.51 -12.67
N PHE A 242 -6.01 11.58 -12.14
CA PHE A 242 -6.57 10.69 -11.11
C PHE A 242 -7.92 10.12 -11.53
N GLY A 243 -7.92 9.36 -12.61
CA GLY A 243 -9.07 8.59 -13.08
C GLY A 243 -9.15 7.19 -12.45
N ILE A 244 -10.20 6.46 -12.80
CA ILE A 244 -10.34 5.03 -12.49
C ILE A 244 -10.01 4.22 -13.74
N SER A 245 -9.19 3.17 -13.62
CA SER A 245 -8.89 2.28 -14.75
C SER A 245 -9.15 0.81 -14.45
N SER A 246 -9.59 0.08 -15.46
CA SER A 246 -9.68 -1.39 -15.44
C SER A 246 -8.34 -2.09 -15.67
N LYS A 247 -7.28 -1.33 -15.97
CA LYS A 247 -5.91 -1.82 -16.21
C LYS A 247 -4.89 -1.04 -15.36
N PRO A 248 -3.83 -1.69 -14.85
CA PRO A 248 -2.73 -0.98 -14.22
C PRO A 248 -2.12 0.05 -15.17
N ASN A 249 -1.92 1.27 -14.69
CA ASN A 249 -1.28 2.33 -15.46
C ASN A 249 0.01 2.79 -14.76
N PHE A 250 0.96 3.23 -15.57
CA PHE A 250 2.27 3.73 -15.13
C PHE A 250 2.25 5.27 -15.13
N PRO A 251 2.50 5.95 -14.00
CA PRO A 251 2.56 7.41 -13.94
C PRO A 251 3.55 7.97 -14.96
N LYS A 252 3.06 8.75 -15.93
CA LYS A 252 3.91 9.30 -17.01
C LYS A 252 4.71 10.52 -16.58
N ASP A 253 4.26 11.17 -15.51
CA ASP A 253 4.84 12.34 -14.90
C ASP A 253 5.00 12.02 -13.40
N SER A 254 6.03 12.58 -12.80
CA SER A 254 6.29 12.54 -11.36
C SER A 254 5.23 13.28 -10.55
N THR A 255 4.50 14.21 -11.14
CA THR A 255 3.57 15.10 -10.44
C THR A 255 2.40 14.33 -9.79
N ILE A 256 2.11 14.64 -8.53
CA ILE A 256 0.89 14.32 -7.79
C ILE A 256 0.26 15.67 -7.45
N PRO A 257 -0.91 16.03 -8.01
CA PRO A 257 -1.57 17.31 -7.75
C PRO A 257 -2.08 17.47 -6.32
N ASP A 258 -2.44 18.71 -5.98
CA ASP A 258 -3.03 19.11 -4.71
C ASP A 258 -4.21 18.23 -4.26
N GLY A 259 -4.05 17.54 -3.13
CA GLY A 259 -5.10 16.75 -2.48
C GLY A 259 -5.41 15.42 -3.16
N GLU A 260 -4.69 15.07 -4.22
CA GLU A 260 -4.81 13.75 -4.87
C GLU A 260 -3.91 12.74 -4.15
N GLU A 261 -4.38 11.49 -4.06
CA GLU A 261 -3.68 10.40 -3.37
C GLU A 261 -3.33 9.26 -4.32
N MET A 262 -2.03 8.91 -4.35
CA MET A 262 -1.53 7.71 -5.02
C MET A 262 -1.10 6.67 -3.98
N ILE A 263 -1.50 5.44 -4.22
CA ILE A 263 -1.19 4.30 -3.38
C ILE A 263 -0.31 3.33 -4.19
N ILE A 264 0.79 2.90 -3.62
CA ILE A 264 1.70 1.92 -4.24
C ILE A 264 1.77 0.67 -3.36
N MET A 265 1.43 -0.46 -3.97
CA MET A 265 1.55 -1.80 -3.39
C MET A 265 2.44 -2.67 -4.28
N SER A 266 2.68 -3.92 -3.89
CA SER A 266 3.43 -4.83 -4.76
C SER A 266 2.64 -5.21 -6.01
N ASP A 267 3.31 -5.78 -7.03
CA ASP A 267 2.66 -6.34 -8.23
C ASP A 267 2.00 -7.71 -8.02
N LYS A 268 2.04 -8.23 -6.79
CA LYS A 268 1.46 -9.53 -6.43
C LYS A 268 0.00 -9.34 -6.03
N LYS A 269 -0.91 -9.86 -6.85
CA LYS A 269 -2.34 -9.89 -6.51
C LYS A 269 -2.61 -10.81 -5.33
N CYS A 270 -3.58 -10.44 -4.52
CA CYS A 270 -4.10 -11.31 -3.48
C CYS A 270 -4.92 -12.46 -4.11
N GLU A 271 -4.60 -13.70 -3.76
CA GLU A 271 -5.28 -14.89 -4.25
C GLU A 271 -5.52 -15.89 -3.11
N ASN A 272 -6.64 -16.63 -3.17
CA ASN A 272 -6.96 -17.70 -2.23
C ASN A 272 -6.91 -17.28 -0.73
N GLY A 273 -7.12 -15.99 -0.44
CA GLY A 273 -7.13 -15.45 0.92
C GLY A 273 -5.75 -15.23 1.56
N ASP A 274 -4.67 -15.24 0.77
CA ASP A 274 -3.30 -14.93 1.25
C ASP A 274 -3.16 -13.54 1.89
N CYS A 275 -3.94 -12.57 1.42
CA CYS A 275 -4.07 -11.24 2.03
C CYS A 275 -5.11 -11.17 3.16
N GLY A 276 -5.71 -12.28 3.58
CA GLY A 276 -6.86 -12.27 4.49
C GLY A 276 -8.13 -11.75 3.80
N PHE A 277 -9.00 -11.07 4.54
CA PHE A 277 -10.21 -10.48 3.96
C PHE A 277 -9.85 -9.25 3.13
N THR A 278 -10.34 -9.22 1.90
CA THR A 278 -10.24 -8.08 0.99
C THR A 278 -11.64 -7.62 0.62
N ARG A 279 -11.81 -6.32 0.44
CA ARG A 279 -13.12 -5.75 0.12
C ARG A 279 -13.64 -6.29 -1.22
N PRO A 280 -14.85 -6.87 -1.27
CA PRO A 280 -15.44 -7.33 -2.52
C PRO A 280 -15.48 -6.22 -3.59
N GLY A 281 -15.10 -6.57 -4.82
CA GLY A 281 -15.06 -5.64 -5.95
C GLY A 281 -13.84 -4.71 -6.01
N ALA A 282 -13.05 -4.60 -4.93
CA ALA A 282 -11.86 -3.76 -4.89
C ALA A 282 -10.64 -4.42 -5.54
N ALA A 283 -9.68 -3.61 -5.97
CA ALA A 283 -8.35 -4.09 -6.30
C ALA A 283 -7.63 -4.56 -5.01
N ALA A 284 -6.92 -5.69 -5.10
CA ALA A 284 -6.25 -6.28 -3.95
C ALA A 284 -4.87 -6.81 -4.35
N PHE A 285 -3.83 -6.25 -3.71
CA PHE A 285 -2.44 -6.60 -3.90
C PHE A 285 -1.76 -6.76 -2.53
N HIS A 286 -0.72 -7.58 -2.47
CA HIS A 286 0.15 -7.65 -1.30
C HIS A 286 0.87 -6.32 -1.07
N GLY A 287 1.08 -5.98 0.20
CA GLY A 287 2.00 -4.91 0.55
C GLY A 287 3.45 -5.37 0.49
N PHE A 288 4.35 -4.52 0.97
CA PHE A 288 5.77 -4.82 1.13
C PHE A 288 6.02 -5.33 2.55
N GLY A 289 6.19 -6.64 2.67
CA GLY A 289 6.50 -7.31 3.93
C GLY A 289 7.99 -7.50 4.19
N GLY A 290 8.28 -8.14 5.32
CA GLY A 290 9.63 -8.36 5.84
C GLY A 290 9.87 -7.52 7.08
N GLU A 291 10.44 -8.11 8.13
CA GLU A 291 10.77 -7.39 9.36
C GLU A 291 11.87 -6.35 9.09
N GLU A 292 12.88 -6.74 8.31
CA GLU A 292 13.98 -5.88 7.86
C GLU A 292 13.72 -5.43 6.41
N LYS A 293 13.22 -4.20 6.28
CA LYS A 293 12.84 -3.59 5.00
C LYS A 293 13.25 -2.12 4.92
N ILE A 294 13.50 -1.63 3.70
CA ILE A 294 13.88 -0.25 3.42
C ILE A 294 12.98 0.29 2.32
N PHE A 295 12.48 1.51 2.51
CA PHE A 295 11.82 2.29 1.48
C PHE A 295 12.67 3.51 1.16
N LEU A 296 12.97 3.74 -0.11
CA LEU A 296 13.64 4.94 -0.60
C LEU A 296 12.71 5.68 -1.54
N PHE A 297 12.53 6.98 -1.32
CA PHE A 297 11.68 7.85 -2.14
C PHE A 297 12.48 9.06 -2.58
N ARG A 298 12.70 9.23 -3.88
CA ARG A 298 13.21 10.47 -4.44
C ARG A 298 12.05 11.38 -4.79
N VAL A 299 11.90 12.48 -4.06
CA VAL A 299 10.71 13.34 -4.09
C VAL A 299 11.05 14.82 -4.00
N SER A 300 10.13 15.66 -4.46
CA SER A 300 10.00 17.07 -4.03
C SER A 300 8.54 17.36 -3.66
N MET A 301 8.33 18.35 -2.82
CA MET A 301 7.04 18.79 -2.27
C MET A 301 6.88 20.30 -2.55
N PRO A 302 6.66 20.71 -3.81
CA PRO A 302 6.61 22.13 -4.18
C PRO A 302 5.40 22.83 -3.57
N TYR A 303 5.54 24.12 -3.23
CA TYR A 303 4.39 24.93 -2.82
C TYR A 303 3.51 25.26 -4.01
N THR A 304 2.20 25.10 -3.86
CA THR A 304 1.23 25.55 -4.85
C THR A 304 0.62 26.90 -4.49
N GLY A 305 0.70 27.30 -3.21
CA GLY A 305 0.02 28.48 -2.69
C GLY A 305 -1.50 28.34 -2.64
N THR A 306 -2.03 27.15 -2.96
CA THR A 306 -3.45 26.83 -2.88
C THR A 306 -3.84 26.79 -1.40
N LYS A 307 -4.90 27.51 -1.03
CA LYS A 307 -5.38 27.51 0.35
C LYS A 307 -6.45 26.46 0.54
N GLY A 308 -6.20 25.50 1.42
CA GLY A 308 -7.24 24.66 2.00
C GLY A 308 -8.14 25.51 2.89
N THR A 309 -9.45 25.29 2.83
CA THR A 309 -10.41 25.98 3.71
C THR A 309 -10.45 25.38 5.12
N THR A 310 -10.02 24.12 5.25
CA THR A 310 -9.87 23.38 6.51
C THR A 310 -8.75 22.36 6.37
N ILE A 311 -8.35 21.72 7.47
CA ILE A 311 -7.44 20.56 7.41
C ILE A 311 -8.02 19.40 6.58
N TYR A 312 -9.34 19.30 6.46
CA TYR A 312 -10.04 18.26 5.67
C TYR A 312 -10.12 18.59 4.16
N ASP A 313 -9.49 19.69 3.74
CA ASP A 313 -9.32 20.11 2.35
C ASP A 313 -7.80 20.23 2.11
N PRO A 314 -7.09 19.09 1.93
CA PRO A 314 -5.64 18.99 2.04
C PRO A 314 -4.93 19.57 0.81
N LYS A 315 -5.15 20.86 0.55
CA LYS A 315 -4.49 21.65 -0.49
C LYS A 315 -3.20 22.24 0.07
N ASP A 316 -2.14 22.15 -0.73
CA ASP A 316 -0.79 22.55 -0.32
C ASP A 316 -0.32 21.84 0.96
N MET A 317 -0.73 20.57 1.14
CA MET A 317 -0.46 19.72 2.30
C MET A 317 0.09 18.36 1.87
N PRO A 318 1.27 18.28 1.24
CA PRO A 318 1.79 17.00 0.77
C PRO A 318 2.15 16.07 1.92
N ALA A 319 2.06 14.77 1.66
CA ALA A 319 2.41 13.76 2.66
C ALA A 319 2.88 12.44 2.03
N ILE A 320 3.73 11.73 2.78
CA ILE A 320 4.18 10.36 2.54
C ILE A 320 3.88 9.57 3.81
N TRP A 321 3.10 8.51 3.72
CA TRP A 321 2.83 7.62 4.85
C TRP A 321 2.81 6.16 4.43
N LEU A 322 2.95 5.28 5.43
CA LEU A 322 2.90 3.85 5.30
C LEU A 322 1.72 3.31 6.11
N LEU A 323 0.83 2.55 5.49
CA LEU A 323 -0.24 1.85 6.21
C LEU A 323 0.07 0.36 6.26
N ASN A 324 -0.28 -0.29 7.36
CA ASN A 324 -0.49 -1.74 7.34
C ASN A 324 -1.44 -2.07 6.18
N ALA A 325 -1.03 -2.97 5.29
CA ALA A 325 -1.71 -3.26 4.04
C ALA A 325 -3.17 -3.71 4.25
N LYS A 326 -3.51 -4.23 5.44
CA LYS A 326 -4.87 -4.60 5.82
C LYS A 326 -5.85 -3.41 5.86
N ILE A 327 -5.34 -2.18 6.08
CA ILE A 327 -6.15 -0.96 6.10
C ILE A 327 -6.73 -0.67 4.71
N PRO A 328 -5.93 -0.38 3.66
CA PRO A 328 -6.49 -0.06 2.36
C PRO A 328 -7.14 -1.27 1.67
N LEU A 329 -6.74 -2.51 1.99
CA LEU A 329 -7.41 -3.71 1.47
C LEU A 329 -8.87 -3.86 1.93
N THR A 330 -9.28 -3.12 2.97
CA THR A 330 -10.63 -3.14 3.51
C THR A 330 -11.30 -1.78 3.33
N SER A 331 -10.94 -0.79 4.15
CA SER A 331 -11.34 0.59 3.96
C SER A 331 -10.39 1.53 4.69
N GLN A 332 -9.71 2.39 3.93
CA GLN A 332 -8.82 3.42 4.48
C GLN A 332 -9.60 4.56 5.14
N TYR A 333 -10.69 5.00 4.48
CA TYR A 333 -11.57 6.07 4.97
C TYR A 333 -13.00 5.54 5.13
N PRO A 334 -13.26 4.70 6.15
CA PRO A 334 -14.56 4.07 6.30
C PRO A 334 -15.61 5.03 6.85
N MET A 335 -16.86 4.87 6.39
CA MET A 335 -18.02 5.54 7.02
C MET A 335 -18.28 4.98 8.43
N ASN A 336 -18.01 3.69 8.64
CA ASN A 336 -18.06 3.04 9.94
C ASN A 336 -16.63 2.69 10.39
N PRO A 337 -16.09 3.33 11.44
CA PRO A 337 -14.72 3.07 11.91
C PRO A 337 -14.39 1.61 12.23
N ASP A 338 -15.37 0.76 12.53
CA ASP A 338 -15.15 -0.70 12.75
C ASP A 338 -14.82 -1.48 11.47
N CYS A 339 -14.96 -0.83 10.31
CA CYS A 339 -14.60 -1.37 8.99
C CYS A 339 -13.14 -1.13 8.61
N SER A 340 -12.32 -0.67 9.55
CA SER A 340 -10.88 -0.55 9.37
C SER A 340 -10.17 -1.02 10.62
N CYS A 341 -9.13 -1.84 10.45
CA CYS A 341 -8.30 -2.25 11.58
C CYS A 341 -7.52 -1.08 12.19
N TRP A 342 -7.43 0.06 11.50
CA TRP A 342 -6.75 1.27 11.98
C TRP A 342 -7.29 1.71 13.35
N LYS A 343 -8.63 1.68 13.52
CA LYS A 343 -9.31 1.98 14.80
C LYS A 343 -8.78 1.14 15.96
N SER A 344 -8.41 -0.10 15.68
CA SER A 344 -7.90 -1.05 16.68
C SER A 344 -6.36 -1.11 16.75
N GLY A 345 -5.67 -0.22 16.06
CA GLY A 345 -4.22 -0.05 16.18
C GLY A 345 -3.38 -0.92 15.26
N CYS A 346 -3.89 -1.34 14.09
CA CYS A 346 -3.10 -2.18 13.16
C CYS A 346 -1.93 -1.44 12.46
N GLY A 347 -1.76 -0.14 12.68
CA GLY A 347 -0.51 0.55 12.36
C GLY A 347 -0.57 1.45 11.13
N GLU A 348 -0.12 2.68 11.33
CA GLU A 348 0.15 3.70 10.33
C GLU A 348 1.44 4.45 10.73
N PHE A 349 2.23 4.84 9.75
CA PHE A 349 3.46 5.58 9.98
C PHE A 349 3.61 6.72 8.97
N ASP A 350 3.49 7.94 9.46
CA ASP A 350 3.71 9.15 8.68
C ASP A 350 5.20 9.41 8.59
N VAL A 351 5.70 9.37 7.36
CA VAL A 351 7.12 9.55 7.07
C VAL A 351 7.44 11.04 7.01
N LEU A 352 6.69 11.77 6.19
CA LEU A 352 6.73 13.22 6.06
C LEU A 352 5.31 13.71 5.84
N GLU A 353 4.77 14.50 6.75
CA GLU A 353 3.42 15.05 6.63
C GLU A 353 3.37 16.55 6.92
N VAL A 354 2.87 17.32 5.96
CA VAL A 354 2.51 18.72 6.15
C VAL A 354 1.11 18.79 6.76
N LEU A 355 1.01 19.30 7.99
CA LEU A 355 -0.24 19.31 8.79
C LEU A 355 -1.10 20.58 8.61
N ALA A 356 -0.60 21.59 7.90
CA ALA A 356 -1.36 22.80 7.60
C ALA A 356 -1.06 23.31 6.19
N PRO A 357 -2.05 23.89 5.48
CA PRO A 357 -1.86 24.39 4.11
C PRO A 357 -0.68 25.35 4.00
N GLY A 358 0.27 25.03 3.12
CA GLY A 358 1.45 25.84 2.84
C GLY A 358 2.49 25.88 3.97
N ASP A 359 2.39 24.99 4.97
CA ASP A 359 3.44 24.86 5.99
C ASP A 359 4.72 24.28 5.36
N GLY A 360 5.86 24.78 5.81
CA GLY A 360 7.18 24.33 5.39
C GLY A 360 7.77 23.23 6.26
N ARG A 361 6.99 22.71 7.22
CA ARG A 361 7.45 21.71 8.18
C ARG A 361 6.70 20.40 8.00
N CYS A 362 7.45 19.32 7.83
CA CYS A 362 6.94 17.96 7.74
C CYS A 362 7.10 17.23 9.08
N LYS A 363 6.00 16.71 9.61
CA LYS A 363 5.97 15.84 10.78
C LYS A 363 6.20 14.39 10.40
N SER A 364 6.65 13.60 11.37
CA SER A 364 6.64 12.15 11.30
C SER A 364 5.98 11.62 12.57
N THR A 365 5.13 10.62 12.43
CA THR A 365 4.28 10.12 13.50
C THR A 365 4.02 8.63 13.35
N TYR A 366 4.02 7.90 14.47
CA TYR A 366 3.54 6.53 14.51
C TYR A 366 2.14 6.47 15.13
N HIS A 367 1.22 5.83 14.40
CA HIS A 367 -0.16 5.63 14.80
C HIS A 367 -0.45 4.14 15.01
N THR A 368 -0.90 3.80 16.21
CA THR A 368 -1.40 2.49 16.63
C THR A 368 -2.47 2.70 17.71
N GLU A 369 -2.59 1.79 18.68
CA GLU A 369 -3.34 2.05 19.92
C GLU A 369 -2.89 3.37 20.55
N GLN A 370 -3.84 4.23 20.91
CA GLN A 370 -3.61 5.62 21.35
C GLN A 370 -2.51 5.78 22.41
N SER A 371 -2.40 4.85 23.36
CA SER A 371 -1.41 4.89 24.44
C SER A 371 0.03 4.58 23.99
N LYS A 372 0.19 4.02 22.78
CA LYS A 372 1.46 3.61 22.17
C LYS A 372 1.79 4.40 20.90
N SER A 373 0.87 5.22 20.44
CA SER A 373 1.07 6.19 19.34
C SER A 373 1.94 7.35 19.80
N GLY A 374 2.69 7.94 18.87
CA GLY A 374 3.48 9.13 19.15
C GLY A 374 4.31 9.60 17.96
N GLY A 375 4.63 10.90 17.95
CA GLY A 375 5.51 11.52 16.97
C GLY A 375 6.44 12.53 17.63
N SER A 376 7.62 12.70 17.04
CA SER A 376 8.59 13.69 17.50
C SER A 376 8.04 15.11 17.32
N SER A 377 8.35 16.05 18.22
CA SER A 377 8.10 17.49 17.94
C SER A 377 9.14 18.11 17.03
N TYR A 378 10.25 17.44 16.75
CA TYR A 378 11.17 17.85 15.69
C TYR A 378 10.50 17.59 14.33
N TYR A 379 10.97 18.27 13.30
CA TYR A 379 10.35 18.26 11.98
C TYR A 379 11.41 18.24 10.88
N PHE A 380 11.05 17.72 9.72
CA PHE A 380 11.87 17.88 8.52
C PHE A 380 11.43 19.14 7.78
N GLU A 381 12.38 19.88 7.20
CA GLU A 381 12.02 20.95 6.26
C GLU A 381 11.35 20.33 5.03
N ARG A 382 10.23 20.91 4.58
CA ARG A 382 9.53 20.52 3.37
C ARG A 382 10.46 20.67 2.16
N PRO A 383 10.77 19.61 1.42
CA PRO A 383 11.76 19.67 0.35
C PRO A 383 11.16 20.25 -0.93
N GLU A 384 11.43 21.52 -1.26
CA GLU A 384 11.04 22.10 -2.56
C GLU A 384 11.85 21.51 -3.72
N GLU A 385 13.11 21.17 -3.45
CA GLU A 385 14.03 20.55 -4.42
C GLU A 385 14.09 19.03 -4.23
N PRO A 386 14.43 18.24 -5.26
CA PRO A 386 14.49 16.79 -5.18
C PRO A 386 15.47 16.26 -4.11
N VAL A 387 14.93 15.58 -3.10
CA VAL A 387 15.69 14.86 -2.06
C VAL A 387 15.36 13.38 -2.08
N THR A 388 16.16 12.56 -1.41
CA THR A 388 15.83 11.17 -1.11
C THR A 388 15.42 11.04 0.35
N VAL A 389 14.23 10.51 0.59
CA VAL A 389 13.72 10.13 1.90
C VAL A 389 13.95 8.64 2.08
N ALA A 390 14.71 8.27 3.10
CA ALA A 390 15.01 6.89 3.45
C ALA A 390 14.25 6.48 4.71
N VAL A 391 13.45 5.42 4.62
CA VAL A 391 12.77 4.78 5.74
C VAL A 391 13.37 3.39 5.95
N VAL A 392 14.13 3.20 7.02
CA VAL A 392 14.89 1.97 7.28
C VAL A 392 14.34 1.29 8.53
N PHE A 393 13.74 0.12 8.36
CA PHE A 393 13.37 -0.79 9.45
C PHE A 393 14.59 -1.66 9.77
N ASN A 394 15.46 -1.18 10.67
CA ASN A 394 16.70 -1.87 10.98
C ASN A 394 16.52 -2.89 12.11
N GLY A 395 16.52 -4.18 11.76
CA GLY A 395 16.33 -5.23 12.73
C GLY A 395 17.55 -5.50 13.62
N GLU A 396 18.72 -4.95 13.31
CA GLU A 396 19.94 -5.16 14.11
C GLU A 396 19.91 -4.41 15.44
N ASP A 397 19.30 -3.21 15.45
CA ASP A 397 19.16 -2.34 16.61
C ASP A 397 17.69 -2.05 16.98
N SER A 398 16.74 -2.71 16.29
CA SER A 398 15.30 -2.51 16.47
C SER A 398 14.87 -1.04 16.36
N THR A 399 15.55 -0.28 15.52
CA THR A 399 15.29 1.15 15.31
C THR A 399 14.73 1.38 13.91
N LEU A 400 13.67 2.20 13.84
CA LEU A 400 13.15 2.70 12.57
C LEU A 400 13.77 4.08 12.32
N TYR A 401 14.43 4.25 11.18
CA TYR A 401 15.06 5.50 10.77
C TYR A 401 14.24 6.18 9.70
N VAL A 402 14.01 7.48 9.82
CA VAL A 402 13.52 8.36 8.75
C VAL A 402 14.58 9.42 8.49
N LYS A 403 15.21 9.40 7.32
CA LYS A 403 16.31 10.31 6.97
C LYS A 403 16.07 11.00 5.64
N VAL A 404 16.33 12.30 5.59
CA VAL A 404 16.34 13.09 4.34
C VAL A 404 17.80 13.24 3.87
N LEU A 405 18.04 12.87 2.61
CA LEU A 405 19.36 12.83 1.97
C LEU A 405 19.33 13.70 0.71
N LYS A 406 20.26 14.64 0.59
CA LYS A 406 20.35 15.53 -0.58
C LYS A 406 21.10 14.89 -1.76
N ASP A 407 22.05 13.99 -1.48
CA ASP A 407 23.04 13.55 -2.46
C ASP A 407 22.80 12.13 -3.02
N MET A 408 21.71 11.47 -2.64
CA MET A 408 21.40 10.10 -3.12
C MET A 408 20.40 10.16 -4.28
N GLU A 409 20.89 10.03 -5.51
CA GLU A 409 20.03 10.10 -6.72
C GLU A 409 19.70 8.74 -7.33
N HIS A 410 20.53 7.73 -7.07
CA HIS A 410 20.43 6.42 -7.69
C HIS A 410 20.15 5.33 -6.66
N PHE A 411 19.22 4.44 -6.99
CA PHE A 411 18.82 3.32 -6.16
C PHE A 411 19.35 2.03 -6.82
N PRO A 412 20.46 1.44 -6.36
CA PRO A 412 21.05 0.24 -6.98
C PRO A 412 20.17 -1.01 -6.80
N GLU A 413 20.47 -2.11 -7.48
CA GLU A 413 19.75 -3.38 -7.26
C GLU A 413 20.03 -4.00 -5.87
N THR A 414 21.18 -3.67 -5.29
CA THR A 414 21.60 -4.15 -3.98
C THR A 414 22.21 -3.04 -3.16
N LEU A 415 21.92 -3.03 -1.84
CA LEU A 415 22.59 -2.18 -0.87
C LEU A 415 23.49 -3.04 0.03
N SER A 416 24.72 -2.59 0.21
CA SER A 416 25.70 -3.21 1.11
C SER A 416 25.45 -2.80 2.56
N HIS A 417 26.08 -3.51 3.50
CA HIS A 417 26.06 -3.11 4.91
C HIS A 417 26.64 -1.70 5.14
N GLU A 418 27.61 -1.26 4.34
CA GLU A 418 28.14 0.11 4.41
C GLU A 418 27.12 1.15 3.93
N ASP A 419 26.32 0.82 2.93
CA ASP A 419 25.23 1.69 2.48
C ASP A 419 24.18 1.85 3.58
N ILE A 420 23.81 0.76 4.26
CA ILE A 420 22.87 0.83 5.39
C ILE A 420 23.42 1.69 6.52
N LYS A 421 24.72 1.54 6.86
CA LYS A 421 25.36 2.42 7.84
C LYS A 421 25.26 3.90 7.46
N LYS A 422 25.43 4.25 6.18
CA LYS A 422 25.28 5.64 5.72
C LYS A 422 23.82 6.12 5.81
N LEU A 423 22.86 5.26 5.48
CA LEU A 423 21.43 5.58 5.63
C LEU A 423 21.05 5.79 7.11
N CYS A 424 21.66 5.07 8.04
CA CYS A 424 21.38 5.18 9.48
C CYS A 424 22.30 6.17 10.23
N ALA A 425 23.34 6.69 9.58
CA ALA A 425 24.32 7.56 10.25
C ALA A 425 23.71 8.90 10.66
N ASP A 426 24.00 9.32 11.89
CA ASP A 426 23.70 10.67 12.36
C ASP A 426 24.64 11.70 11.72
N ASN A 427 24.09 12.82 11.26
CA ASN A 427 24.83 13.95 10.68
C ASN A 427 24.87 15.18 11.60
N GLY A 428 24.46 15.06 12.87
CA GLY A 428 24.40 16.14 13.85
C GLY A 428 23.10 16.95 13.83
N LYS A 429 22.14 16.61 12.95
CA LYS A 429 20.79 17.18 12.92
C LYS A 429 19.76 16.06 13.08
N SER A 430 19.76 15.42 14.24
CA SER A 430 18.93 14.26 14.52
C SER A 430 18.03 14.45 15.73
N ASN A 431 16.97 13.64 15.79
CA ASN A 431 16.18 13.42 16.99
C ASN A 431 15.98 11.91 17.21
N ASN A 432 16.02 11.50 18.48
CA ASN A 432 15.62 10.16 18.90
C ASN A 432 14.29 10.26 19.65
N PHE A 433 13.31 9.51 19.15
CA PHE A 433 11.98 9.44 19.71
C PHE A 433 11.71 8.02 20.21
N ALA A 434 11.56 7.88 21.53
CA ALA A 434 11.18 6.63 22.16
C ALA A 434 9.66 6.59 22.32
N LEU A 435 9.03 5.57 21.73
CA LEU A 435 7.60 5.32 21.89
C LEU A 435 7.27 4.89 23.32
N ALA A 436 6.07 5.23 23.77
CA ALA A 436 5.53 4.69 25.01
C ALA A 436 5.20 3.20 24.81
N SER A 437 6.03 2.32 25.38
CA SER A 437 5.91 0.86 25.25
C SER A 437 4.87 0.27 26.19
#